data_AF-A0A4Z1CLD3-F1
#
_entry.id   AF-A0A4Z1CLD3-F1
#
_cell.length_a   1.000
_cell.length_b   1.000
_cell.length_c   1.000
_cell.angle_alpha   90.00
_cell.angle_beta   90.00
_cell.angle_gamma   90.00
#
_symmetry.space_group_name_H-M   'P 1'
#
loop_
_entity.id
_entity.type
_entity.pdbx_description
1 polymer ?
#
loop_
_entity_poly.entity_id
_entity_poly.type
_entity_poly.pdbx_seq_one_letter_code
_entity_poly.pdbx_strand_id
1 'polypeptide(L)'
;MLDFVTTSSSLPNDYPATIAANTQHLAEKARRGLRKVASGEYESMKGWLEYGDALNEGRRLFPGKENDRAFGAWCQSLIPPNLGDIHDDDRAAAMWAADMTFPDRFAEMQKKHPKVRTVRGLHAKWKEAQRPQPKGPKGARQVFAEAIQSEAPTPKVYEVPTADHLRRMDSLRATISHPNSEANVRENAQRRLDRYIERFGEAPEEMPRGGHSFRSTDELADEVMGLVVELCQTHPSVRAFLKDAIIQRHRFGMGMEGGAYPVAAAQKSAPGIIHRKNPCIRDRYSGPRIPPWGHPQVHPKVP
;
A
#
# COMPACT_ATOMS: atom_id res chain seq x y z
N MET A 1 44.90 49.84 -26.32
CA MET A 1 44.03 50.37 -25.26
C MET A 1 42.62 49.83 -25.47
N LEU A 2 42.31 48.68 -24.88
CA LEU A 2 40.95 48.20 -24.64
C LEU A 2 41.04 47.32 -23.40
N ASP A 3 40.80 47.93 -22.24
CA ASP A 3 40.86 47.25 -20.95
C ASP A 3 39.56 46.48 -20.73
N PHE A 4 39.69 45.15 -20.67
CA PHE A 4 38.61 44.21 -20.44
C PHE A 4 38.28 44.21 -18.94
N VAL A 5 37.33 45.06 -18.54
CA VAL A 5 36.82 45.11 -17.16
C VAL A 5 36.14 43.79 -16.86
N THR A 6 36.84 42.95 -16.10
CA THR A 6 36.30 41.69 -15.57
C THR A 6 35.51 42.03 -14.31
N THR A 7 34.23 42.35 -14.48
CA THR A 7 33.31 42.55 -13.34
C THR A 7 33.00 41.18 -12.74
N SER A 8 33.81 40.78 -11.77
CA SER A 8 33.55 39.62 -10.91
C SER A 8 32.30 39.90 -10.07
N SER A 9 31.17 39.34 -10.49
CA SER A 9 29.91 39.32 -9.74
C SER A 9 30.11 38.48 -8.48
N SER A 10 30.50 39.14 -7.40
CA SER A 10 30.39 38.58 -6.05
C SER A 10 28.92 38.56 -5.70
N LEU A 11 28.31 37.37 -5.73
CA LEU A 11 26.97 37.18 -5.19
C LEU A 11 27.02 37.42 -3.67
N PRO A 12 26.15 38.29 -3.12
CA PRO A 12 26.16 38.61 -1.70
C PRO A 12 25.87 37.37 -0.85
N ASN A 13 26.64 37.22 0.23
CA ASN A 13 26.66 36.08 1.15
C ASN A 13 25.43 35.99 2.09
N ASP A 14 24.32 36.66 1.73
CA ASP A 14 23.10 36.81 2.54
C ASP A 14 22.03 35.73 2.28
N TYR A 15 22.33 34.76 1.41
CA TYR A 15 21.44 33.66 1.03
C TYR A 15 20.73 32.92 2.18
N PRO A 16 21.37 32.58 3.32
CA PRO A 16 20.67 31.83 4.38
C PRO A 16 19.62 32.66 5.12
N ALA A 17 19.82 33.98 5.26
CA ALA A 17 18.87 34.86 5.97
C ALA A 17 17.58 35.04 5.16
N THR A 18 17.68 35.17 3.84
CA THR A 18 16.52 35.28 2.94
C THR A 18 15.70 33.99 2.91
N ILE A 19 16.35 32.82 2.92
CA ILE A 19 15.65 31.53 2.99
C ILE A 19 14.88 31.40 4.31
N ALA A 20 15.49 31.74 5.44
CA ALA A 20 14.83 31.68 6.75
C ALA A 20 13.60 32.59 6.80
N ALA A 21 13.71 33.86 6.37
CA ALA A 21 12.59 34.79 6.32
C ALA A 21 11.45 34.29 5.39
N ASN A 22 11.81 33.76 4.22
CA ASN A 22 10.83 33.19 3.29
C ASN A 22 10.10 31.97 3.89
N THR A 23 10.82 31.07 4.56
CA THR A 23 10.20 29.90 5.20
C THR A 23 9.24 30.28 6.32
N GLN A 24 9.54 31.35 7.08
CA GLN A 24 8.65 31.84 8.13
C GLN A 24 7.37 32.46 7.57
N HIS A 25 7.48 33.31 6.54
CA HIS A 25 6.32 33.88 5.86
C HIS A 25 5.40 32.78 5.29
N LEU A 26 5.97 31.76 4.67
CA LEU A 26 5.23 30.60 4.17
C LEU A 26 4.58 29.79 5.29
N ALA A 27 5.27 29.63 6.43
CA ALA A 27 4.71 28.96 7.59
C ALA A 27 3.50 29.70 8.16
N GLU A 28 3.54 31.03 8.21
CA GLU A 28 2.42 31.87 8.63
C GLU A 28 1.24 31.78 7.65
N LYS A 29 1.51 31.79 6.34
CA LYS A 29 0.50 31.58 5.28
C LYS A 29 -0.18 30.21 5.43
N ALA A 30 0.59 29.15 5.62
CA ALA A 30 0.07 27.80 5.85
C ALA A 30 -0.81 27.73 7.10
N ARG A 31 -0.33 28.26 8.23
CA ARG A 31 -1.10 28.31 9.50
C ARG A 31 -2.38 29.13 9.38
N ARG A 32 -2.39 30.19 8.59
CA ARG A 32 -3.60 30.98 8.30
C ARG A 32 -4.61 30.16 7.50
N GLY A 33 -4.16 29.43 6.48
CA GLY A 33 -5.00 28.48 5.74
C GLY A 33 -5.62 27.43 6.66
N LEU A 34 -4.82 26.83 7.54
CA LEU A 34 -5.29 25.84 8.50
C LEU A 34 -6.30 26.39 9.53
N ARG A 35 -6.12 27.63 9.98
CA ARG A 35 -7.11 28.30 10.84
C ARG A 35 -8.46 28.51 10.14
N LYS A 36 -8.47 28.80 8.83
CA LYS A 36 -9.69 28.88 8.01
C LYS A 36 -10.35 27.52 7.78
N VAL A 37 -9.58 26.44 7.77
CA VAL A 37 -10.15 25.10 7.77
C VAL A 37 -10.84 24.82 9.11
N ALA A 38 -10.22 25.22 10.22
CA ALA A 38 -10.79 25.05 11.55
C ALA A 38 -12.03 25.92 11.81
N SER A 39 -12.20 27.06 11.12
CA SER A 39 -13.35 27.96 11.31
C SER A 39 -14.68 27.41 10.73
N GLY A 40 -14.64 26.38 9.86
CA GLY A 40 -15.84 25.68 9.40
C GLY A 40 -16.04 25.62 7.89
N GLU A 41 -17.19 25.08 7.46
CA GLU A 41 -17.44 24.62 6.07
C GLU A 41 -17.27 25.73 5.01
N TYR A 42 -17.67 26.97 5.30
CA TYR A 42 -17.65 28.06 4.34
C TYR A 42 -16.24 28.49 3.92
N GLU A 43 -15.30 28.51 4.87
CA GLU A 43 -13.91 28.91 4.62
C GLU A 43 -13.00 27.71 4.36
N SER A 44 -13.47 26.49 4.63
CA SER A 44 -12.66 25.28 4.54
C SER A 44 -11.99 25.10 3.19
N MET A 45 -12.72 25.29 2.09
CA MET A 45 -12.17 25.14 0.75
C MET A 45 -11.04 26.15 0.49
N LYS A 46 -11.28 27.42 0.84
CA LYS A 46 -10.30 28.50 0.68
C LYS A 46 -9.08 28.29 1.57
N GLY A 47 -9.29 27.81 2.79
CA GLY A 47 -8.23 27.46 3.74
C GLY A 47 -7.32 26.36 3.21
N TRP A 48 -7.89 25.30 2.64
CA TRP A 48 -7.13 24.22 2.01
C TRP A 48 -6.33 24.68 0.80
N LEU A 49 -6.89 25.55 -0.05
CA LEU A 49 -6.17 26.11 -1.20
C LEU A 49 -5.00 26.98 -0.75
N GLU A 50 -5.20 27.86 0.23
CA GLU A 50 -4.13 28.70 0.78
C GLU A 50 -3.03 27.89 1.47
N TYR A 51 -3.42 26.82 2.18
CA TYR A 51 -2.47 25.87 2.76
C TYR A 51 -1.67 25.14 1.68
N GLY A 52 -2.34 24.59 0.68
CA GLY A 52 -1.70 23.90 -0.46
C GLY A 52 -0.73 24.80 -1.23
N ASP A 53 -1.09 26.06 -1.43
CA ASP A 53 -0.26 27.05 -2.13
C ASP A 53 1.03 27.34 -1.34
N ALA A 54 0.90 27.56 -0.02
CA ALA A 54 2.06 27.71 0.86
C ALA A 54 2.98 26.47 0.86
N LEU A 55 2.40 25.27 0.78
CA LEU A 55 3.17 24.03 0.69
C LEU A 55 3.88 23.89 -0.66
N ASN A 56 3.23 24.26 -1.77
CA ASN A 56 3.84 24.24 -3.10
C ASN A 56 5.00 25.24 -3.21
N GLU A 57 4.84 26.44 -2.65
CA GLU A 57 5.93 27.42 -2.52
C GLU A 57 7.05 26.91 -1.60
N GLY A 58 6.69 26.37 -0.43
CA GLY A 58 7.65 25.78 0.50
C GLY A 58 8.45 24.66 -0.16
N ARG A 59 7.78 23.81 -0.94
CA ARG A 59 8.41 22.71 -1.68
C ARG A 59 9.48 23.19 -2.66
N ARG A 60 9.34 24.40 -3.23
CA ARG A 60 10.37 25.00 -4.11
C ARG A 60 11.63 25.40 -3.33
N LEU A 61 11.52 25.67 -2.03
CA LEU A 61 12.66 25.94 -1.14
C LEU A 61 13.41 24.68 -0.69
N PHE A 62 12.80 23.50 -0.88
CA PHE A 62 13.39 22.19 -0.58
C PHE A 62 13.52 21.34 -1.86
N PRO A 63 14.37 21.74 -2.83
CA PRO A 63 14.55 20.97 -4.07
C PRO A 63 15.32 19.67 -3.80
N GLY A 64 15.06 18.63 -4.60
CA GLY A 64 15.77 17.35 -4.50
C GLY A 64 15.12 16.34 -3.53
N LYS A 65 15.40 15.05 -3.75
CA LYS A 65 14.82 13.95 -2.95
C LYS A 65 15.41 13.87 -1.55
N GLU A 66 16.67 14.27 -1.42
CA GLU A 66 17.41 14.37 -0.17
C GLU A 66 16.76 15.36 0.82
N ASN A 67 16.03 16.35 0.30
CA ASN A 67 15.35 17.37 1.10
C ASN A 67 13.88 17.04 1.39
N ASP A 68 13.38 15.88 0.96
CA ASP A 68 12.02 15.42 1.28
C ASP A 68 11.80 15.29 2.79
N ARG A 69 12.84 14.84 3.50
CA ARG A 69 12.81 14.71 4.96
C ARG A 69 12.72 16.08 5.64
N ALA A 70 13.49 17.05 5.16
CA ALA A 70 13.47 18.42 5.69
C ALA A 70 12.12 19.09 5.42
N PHE A 71 11.56 18.90 4.22
CA PHE A 71 10.22 19.37 3.88
C PHE A 71 9.14 18.72 4.76
N GLY A 72 9.24 17.41 5.02
CA GLY A 72 8.33 16.70 5.92
C GLY A 72 8.38 17.24 7.35
N ALA A 73 9.58 17.47 7.89
CA ALA A 73 9.77 18.06 9.21
C ALA A 73 9.23 19.51 9.26
N TRP A 74 9.46 20.29 8.19
CA TRP A 74 8.88 21.63 8.07
C TRP A 74 7.36 21.57 8.09
N CYS A 75 6.73 20.69 7.29
CA CYS A 75 5.28 20.49 7.28
C CYS A 75 4.72 20.19 8.68
N GLN A 76 5.40 19.32 9.45
CA GLN A 76 4.99 19.00 10.83
C GLN A 76 5.07 20.21 11.76
N SER A 77 6.07 21.08 11.58
CA SER A 77 6.19 22.33 12.37
C SER A 77 5.10 23.38 12.06
N LEU A 78 4.34 23.19 10.98
CA LEU A 78 3.23 24.09 10.60
C LEU A 78 1.96 23.80 11.39
N ILE A 79 1.78 22.57 11.86
CA ILE A 79 0.55 22.11 12.51
C ILE A 79 0.48 22.74 13.92
N PRO A 80 -0.49 23.62 14.19
CA PRO A 80 -0.63 24.19 15.52
C PRO A 80 -1.14 23.12 16.49
N PRO A 81 -0.77 23.18 17.79
CA PRO A 81 -1.01 22.09 18.74
C PRO A 81 -2.49 21.78 19.00
N ASN A 82 -3.39 22.69 18.65
CA ASN A 82 -4.84 22.55 18.77
C ASN A 82 -5.51 21.93 17.54
N LEU A 83 -4.79 21.81 16.43
CA LEU A 83 -5.26 21.17 15.21
C LEU A 83 -4.59 19.81 15.18
N GLY A 84 -5.36 18.73 15.32
CA GLY A 84 -4.81 17.38 15.30
C GLY A 84 -4.00 17.09 14.03
N ASP A 85 -3.30 15.95 14.01
CA ASP A 85 -2.46 15.57 12.89
C ASP A 85 -3.20 15.64 11.55
N ILE A 86 -2.59 16.35 10.59
CA ILE A 86 -3.12 16.46 9.23
C ILE A 86 -2.70 15.20 8.46
N HIS A 87 -3.70 14.47 7.97
CA HIS A 87 -3.45 13.25 7.21
C HIS A 87 -2.71 13.55 5.90
N ASP A 88 -1.81 12.65 5.50
CA ASP A 88 -0.98 12.80 4.30
C ASP A 88 -1.81 12.98 3.01
N ASP A 89 -2.94 12.28 2.90
CA ASP A 89 -3.89 12.46 1.80
C ASP A 89 -4.48 13.87 1.70
N ASP A 90 -4.77 14.51 2.83
CA ASP A 90 -5.34 15.87 2.86
C ASP A 90 -4.28 16.88 2.43
N ARG A 91 -3.05 16.69 2.91
CA ARG A 91 -1.89 17.47 2.46
C ARG A 91 -1.66 17.34 0.96
N ALA A 92 -1.65 16.12 0.44
CA ALA A 92 -1.48 15.86 -1.00
C ALA A 92 -2.62 16.45 -1.84
N ALA A 93 -3.86 16.33 -1.36
CA ALA A 93 -5.03 16.90 -2.02
C ALA A 93 -4.98 18.44 -2.04
N ALA A 94 -4.56 19.07 -0.95
CA ALA A 94 -4.39 20.52 -0.87
C ALA A 94 -3.31 21.02 -1.85
N MET A 95 -2.14 20.39 -1.88
CA MET A 95 -1.07 20.71 -2.84
C MET A 95 -1.53 20.54 -4.29
N TRP A 96 -2.26 19.46 -4.59
CA TRP A 96 -2.85 19.22 -5.92
C TRP A 96 -3.85 20.32 -6.31
N ALA A 97 -4.75 20.70 -5.39
CA ALA A 97 -5.78 21.69 -5.66
C ALA A 97 -5.20 23.11 -5.85
N ALA A 98 -4.07 23.40 -5.21
CA ALA A 98 -3.37 24.67 -5.30
C ALA A 98 -2.25 24.67 -6.36
N ASP A 99 -2.13 23.64 -7.19
CA ASP A 99 -1.09 23.59 -8.21
C ASP A 99 -1.36 24.62 -9.31
N MET A 100 -0.53 25.66 -9.34
CA MET A 100 -0.58 26.74 -10.34
C MET A 100 -0.28 26.27 -11.76
N THR A 101 0.28 25.07 -11.94
CA THR A 101 0.55 24.51 -13.27
C THR A 101 -0.74 24.19 -14.02
N PHE A 102 -1.84 23.96 -13.29
CA PHE A 102 -3.13 23.58 -13.88
C PHE A 102 -4.32 24.20 -13.13
N PRO A 103 -4.49 25.53 -13.18
CA PRO A 103 -5.52 26.24 -12.40
C PRO A 103 -6.94 25.75 -12.72
N ASP A 104 -7.17 25.32 -13.98
CA ASP A 104 -8.49 24.89 -14.44
C ASP A 104 -8.87 23.49 -13.94
N ARG A 105 -7.91 22.62 -13.56
CA ARG A 105 -8.21 21.24 -13.18
C ARG A 105 -9.08 21.15 -11.94
N PHE A 106 -8.80 21.99 -10.95
CA PHE A 106 -9.59 22.01 -9.73
C PHE A 106 -11.02 22.49 -10.02
N ALA A 107 -11.18 23.58 -10.76
CA ALA A 107 -12.48 24.12 -11.16
C ALA A 107 -13.27 23.15 -12.05
N GLU A 108 -12.61 22.47 -12.99
CA GLU A 108 -13.21 21.42 -13.82
C GLU A 108 -13.72 20.25 -12.98
N MET A 109 -12.92 19.77 -12.02
CA MET A 109 -13.32 18.68 -11.15
C MET A 109 -14.50 19.09 -10.26
N GLN A 110 -14.52 20.32 -9.79
CA GLN A 110 -15.64 20.87 -9.04
C GLN A 110 -16.91 20.95 -9.91
N LYS A 111 -16.79 21.38 -11.17
CA LYS A 111 -17.90 21.42 -12.14
C LYS A 111 -18.42 20.01 -12.48
N LYS A 112 -17.53 19.04 -12.62
CA LYS A 112 -17.87 17.62 -12.91
C LYS A 112 -18.49 16.92 -11.68
N HIS A 113 -18.11 17.31 -10.47
CA HIS A 113 -18.56 16.69 -9.23
C HIS A 113 -19.11 17.70 -8.21
N PRO A 114 -20.23 18.41 -8.51
CA PRO A 114 -20.76 19.47 -7.65
C PRO A 114 -21.24 18.97 -6.27
N LYS A 115 -21.46 17.66 -6.11
CA LYS A 115 -21.84 17.04 -4.84
C LYS A 115 -20.67 16.90 -3.86
N VAL A 116 -19.43 16.94 -4.36
CA VAL A 116 -18.23 16.72 -3.54
C VAL A 116 -17.78 18.07 -2.96
N ARG A 117 -17.89 18.21 -1.65
CA ARG A 117 -17.62 19.47 -0.94
C ARG A 117 -16.20 19.59 -0.38
N THR A 118 -15.39 18.54 -0.45
CA THR A 118 -14.05 18.51 0.15
C THR A 118 -12.96 18.40 -0.91
N VAL A 119 -11.83 19.06 -0.67
CA VAL A 119 -10.64 18.98 -1.53
C VAL A 119 -10.16 17.53 -1.66
N ARG A 120 -10.12 16.79 -0.55
CA ARG A 120 -9.78 15.36 -0.53
C ARG A 120 -10.69 14.53 -1.44
N GLY A 121 -12.00 14.76 -1.37
CA GLY A 121 -12.97 14.06 -2.20
C GLY A 121 -12.78 14.33 -3.69
N LEU A 122 -12.51 15.59 -4.07
CA LEU A 122 -12.24 15.97 -5.46
C LEU A 122 -10.94 15.34 -5.96
N HIS A 123 -9.89 15.35 -5.13
CA HIS A 123 -8.62 14.70 -5.43
C HIS A 123 -8.80 13.17 -5.61
N ALA A 124 -9.63 12.52 -4.79
CA ALA A 124 -9.95 11.10 -4.96
C ALA A 124 -10.63 10.81 -6.30
N LYS A 125 -11.60 11.64 -6.72
CA LYS A 125 -12.26 11.51 -8.03
C LYS A 125 -11.30 11.72 -9.19
N TRP A 126 -10.36 12.66 -9.05
CA TRP A 126 -9.32 12.88 -10.05
C TRP A 126 -8.38 11.67 -10.16
N LYS A 127 -7.96 11.09 -9.03
CA LYS A 127 -7.17 9.84 -9.02
C LYS A 127 -7.93 8.68 -9.64
N GLU A 128 -9.23 8.54 -9.38
CA GLU A 128 -10.09 7.53 -10.00
C GLU A 128 -10.14 7.69 -11.53
N ALA A 129 -10.22 8.91 -12.04
CA ALA A 129 -10.23 9.20 -13.47
C ALA A 129 -8.90 8.89 -14.16
N GLN A 130 -7.77 8.96 -13.43
CA GLN A 130 -6.44 8.62 -13.96
C GLN A 130 -6.14 7.12 -13.95
N ARG A 131 -6.82 6.33 -13.13
CA ARG A 131 -6.59 4.89 -13.10
C ARG A 131 -6.96 4.33 -14.48
N PRO A 132 -6.05 3.60 -15.15
CA PRO A 132 -6.38 2.94 -16.41
C PRO A 132 -7.59 2.05 -16.11
N GLN A 133 -8.70 2.29 -16.82
CA GLN A 133 -9.88 1.46 -16.64
C GLN A 133 -9.44 0.01 -16.87
N PRO A 134 -9.70 -0.91 -15.93
CA PRO A 134 -9.50 -2.32 -16.23
C PRO A 134 -10.31 -2.59 -17.50
N LYS A 135 -9.65 -3.15 -18.54
CA LYS A 135 -10.34 -3.68 -19.72
C LYS A 135 -11.19 -4.87 -19.24
N GLY A 136 -12.37 -4.55 -18.72
CA GLY A 136 -13.31 -5.46 -18.09
C GLY A 136 -14.63 -4.72 -17.94
N PRO A 137 -15.78 -5.39 -18.15
CA PRO A 137 -16.97 -4.75 -18.66
C PRO A 137 -17.65 -3.88 -17.60
N LYS A 138 -17.26 -2.60 -17.54
CA LYS A 138 -18.06 -1.56 -16.89
C LYS A 138 -19.13 -1.09 -17.86
N GLY A 139 -20.08 -1.98 -18.15
CA GLY A 139 -21.14 -1.76 -19.15
C GLY A 139 -22.50 -2.38 -18.81
N ALA A 140 -22.72 -2.93 -17.61
CA ALA A 140 -23.96 -3.64 -17.28
C ALA A 140 -24.87 -2.91 -16.26
N ARG A 141 -24.84 -1.57 -16.18
CA ARG A 141 -25.74 -0.88 -15.21
C ARG A 141 -26.43 0.41 -15.66
N GLN A 142 -26.22 0.91 -16.88
CA GLN A 142 -26.86 2.18 -17.28
C GLN A 142 -27.53 2.18 -18.66
N VAL A 143 -27.65 1.03 -19.33
CA VAL A 143 -28.35 0.94 -20.64
C VAL A 143 -29.45 -0.14 -20.70
N PHE A 144 -29.72 -0.85 -19.61
CA PHE A 144 -30.76 -1.91 -19.54
C PHE A 144 -31.98 -1.50 -18.71
N ALA A 145 -32.32 -0.21 -18.66
CA ALA A 145 -33.51 0.25 -17.92
C ALA A 145 -34.81 0.22 -18.75
N GLU A 146 -34.76 -0.08 -20.05
CA GLU A 146 -35.95 0.07 -20.92
C GLU A 146 -36.26 -1.11 -21.85
N ALA A 147 -35.49 -2.21 -21.80
CA ALA A 147 -35.61 -3.32 -22.75
C ALA A 147 -35.67 -4.73 -22.13
N ILE A 148 -36.14 -4.88 -20.89
CA ILE A 148 -36.37 -6.20 -20.28
C ILE A 148 -37.81 -6.27 -19.77
N GLN A 149 -38.74 -6.37 -20.71
CA GLN A 149 -40.12 -6.79 -20.49
C GLN A 149 -40.42 -8.15 -21.12
N SER A 150 -39.40 -8.93 -21.47
CA SER A 150 -39.59 -10.31 -21.93
C SER A 150 -38.76 -11.29 -21.09
N GLU A 151 -39.48 -12.31 -20.66
CA GLU A 151 -39.12 -13.33 -19.70
C GLU A 151 -38.07 -14.29 -20.29
N ALA A 152 -36.92 -14.38 -19.63
CA ALA A 152 -36.15 -15.62 -19.53
C ALA A 152 -35.20 -15.50 -18.33
N PRO A 153 -35.30 -16.36 -17.30
CA PRO A 153 -34.35 -16.36 -16.20
C PRO A 153 -32.98 -16.78 -16.76
N THR A 154 -32.04 -15.83 -16.77
CA THR A 154 -30.65 -16.14 -17.08
C THR A 154 -30.12 -17.16 -16.05
N PRO A 155 -29.37 -18.18 -16.47
CA PRO A 155 -28.87 -19.21 -15.56
C PRO A 155 -27.95 -18.55 -14.52
N LYS A 156 -28.34 -18.63 -13.24
CA LYS A 156 -27.52 -18.15 -12.13
C LYS A 156 -26.20 -18.90 -12.17
N VAL A 157 -25.10 -18.17 -12.40
CA VAL A 157 -23.75 -18.71 -12.26
C VAL A 157 -23.50 -18.90 -10.77
N TYR A 158 -23.60 -20.15 -10.30
CA TYR A 158 -23.38 -20.48 -8.90
C TYR A 158 -21.89 -20.33 -8.56
N GLU A 159 -21.55 -19.41 -7.66
CA GLU A 159 -20.24 -19.38 -7.01
C GLU A 159 -20.14 -20.63 -6.11
N VAL A 160 -19.08 -21.43 -6.25
CA VAL A 160 -18.86 -22.59 -5.37
C VAL A 160 -18.58 -22.08 -3.94
N PRO A 161 -19.40 -22.42 -2.92
CA PRO A 161 -19.19 -21.91 -1.57
C PRO A 161 -17.88 -22.43 -0.95
N THR A 162 -17.04 -21.50 -0.50
CA THR A 162 -15.82 -21.77 0.27
C THR A 162 -16.13 -22.50 1.59
N ALA A 163 -15.17 -23.25 2.14
CA ALA A 163 -15.30 -23.96 3.42
C ALA A 163 -15.72 -23.08 4.61
N ASP A 164 -15.37 -21.79 4.60
CA ASP A 164 -15.82 -20.83 5.62
C ASP A 164 -17.30 -20.48 5.48
N HIS A 165 -17.82 -20.43 4.23
CA HIS A 165 -19.24 -20.19 3.97
C HIS A 165 -20.09 -21.37 4.43
N LEU A 166 -19.64 -22.60 4.18
CA LEU A 166 -20.30 -23.81 4.67
C LEU A 166 -20.36 -23.84 6.21
N ARG A 167 -19.23 -23.57 6.88
CA ARG A 167 -19.18 -23.45 8.35
C ARG A 167 -20.12 -22.37 8.89
N ARG A 168 -20.26 -21.26 8.17
CA ARG A 168 -21.18 -20.18 8.55
C ARG A 168 -22.64 -20.60 8.37
N MET A 169 -22.98 -21.30 7.29
CA MET A 169 -24.33 -21.81 7.05
C MET A 169 -24.73 -22.86 8.10
N ASP A 170 -23.83 -23.76 8.46
CA ASP A 170 -24.07 -24.77 9.50
C ASP A 170 -24.29 -24.13 10.88
N SER A 171 -23.50 -23.11 11.22
CA SER A 171 -23.68 -22.34 12.46
C SER A 171 -25.04 -21.63 12.50
N LEU A 172 -25.51 -21.09 11.37
CA LEU A 172 -26.83 -20.48 11.26
C LEU A 172 -27.95 -21.53 11.41
N ARG A 173 -27.83 -22.68 10.73
CA ARG A 173 -28.78 -23.81 10.88
C ARG A 173 -28.85 -24.30 12.32
N ALA A 174 -27.71 -24.47 12.99
CA ALA A 174 -27.65 -24.84 14.40
C ALA A 174 -28.35 -23.81 15.30
N THR A 175 -28.19 -22.52 15.02
CA THR A 175 -28.87 -21.43 15.76
C THR A 175 -30.39 -21.47 15.55
N ILE A 176 -30.86 -21.83 14.36
CA ILE A 176 -32.29 -21.93 14.05
C ILE A 176 -32.93 -23.13 14.76
N SER A 177 -32.23 -24.27 14.79
CA SER A 177 -32.70 -25.51 15.42
C SER A 177 -32.53 -25.55 16.94
N HIS A 178 -31.80 -24.61 17.54
CA HIS A 178 -31.51 -24.64 18.98
C HIS A 178 -32.75 -24.24 19.80
N PRO A 179 -33.20 -25.08 20.77
CA PRO A 179 -34.46 -24.86 21.49
C PRO A 179 -34.46 -23.62 22.39
N ASN A 180 -33.28 -23.20 22.87
CA ASN A 180 -33.11 -22.02 23.73
C ASN A 180 -32.83 -20.72 22.96
N SER A 181 -32.86 -20.73 21.63
CA SER A 181 -32.62 -19.51 20.86
C SER A 181 -33.89 -18.65 20.80
N GLU A 182 -33.74 -17.39 21.19
CA GLU A 182 -34.81 -16.40 21.13
C GLU A 182 -35.38 -16.26 19.71
N ALA A 183 -36.67 -15.94 19.59
CA ALA A 183 -37.38 -15.92 18.31
C ALA A 183 -36.78 -14.90 17.32
N ASN A 184 -36.37 -13.72 17.80
CA ASN A 184 -35.64 -12.70 17.04
C ASN A 184 -34.28 -13.21 16.52
N VAL A 185 -33.56 -14.01 17.29
CA VAL A 185 -32.26 -14.58 16.93
C VAL A 185 -32.44 -15.66 15.87
N ARG A 186 -33.46 -16.52 16.00
CA ARG A 186 -33.83 -17.51 14.99
C ARG A 186 -34.25 -16.86 13.67
N GLU A 187 -35.08 -15.82 13.73
CA GLU A 187 -35.52 -15.09 12.54
C GLU A 187 -34.35 -14.38 11.83
N ASN A 188 -33.45 -13.74 12.57
CA ASN A 188 -32.26 -13.12 12.00
C ASN A 188 -31.30 -14.17 11.41
N ALA A 189 -31.12 -15.30 12.09
CA ALA A 189 -30.34 -16.42 11.58
C ALA A 189 -30.94 -16.97 10.27
N GLN A 190 -32.27 -17.10 10.19
CA GLN A 190 -32.98 -17.51 8.98
C GLN A 190 -32.75 -16.53 7.83
N ARG A 191 -32.98 -15.22 8.03
CA ARG A 191 -32.74 -14.19 6.99
C ARG A 191 -31.28 -14.15 6.50
N ARG A 192 -30.33 -14.53 7.35
CA ARG A 192 -28.93 -14.66 6.96
C ARG A 192 -28.71 -15.93 6.15
N LEU A 193 -29.28 -17.05 6.57
CA LEU A 193 -29.19 -18.33 5.87
C LEU A 193 -29.81 -18.23 4.47
N ASP A 194 -30.98 -17.61 4.34
CA ASP A 194 -31.67 -17.41 3.05
C ASP A 194 -30.80 -16.61 2.07
N ARG A 195 -30.07 -15.59 2.53
CA ARG A 195 -29.10 -14.85 1.71
C ARG A 195 -27.91 -15.68 1.27
N TYR A 196 -27.48 -16.66 2.08
CA TYR A 196 -26.45 -17.60 1.68
C TYR A 196 -26.97 -18.59 0.65
N ILE A 197 -28.19 -19.11 0.82
CA ILE A 197 -28.84 -20.04 -0.12
C ILE A 197 -29.12 -19.34 -1.46
N GLU A 198 -29.60 -18.09 -1.43
CA GLU A 198 -29.86 -17.32 -2.65
C GLU A 198 -28.59 -17.06 -3.47
N ARG A 199 -27.46 -16.86 -2.76
CA ARG A 199 -26.17 -16.54 -3.37
C ARG A 199 -25.40 -17.77 -3.87
N PHE A 200 -25.39 -18.85 -3.09
CA PHE A 200 -24.54 -20.02 -3.36
C PHE A 200 -25.34 -21.26 -3.79
N GLY A 201 -26.67 -21.18 -3.81
CA GLY A 201 -27.55 -22.33 -3.97
C GLY A 201 -27.76 -23.08 -2.66
N GLU A 202 -28.69 -24.02 -2.68
CA GLU A 202 -28.85 -24.98 -1.58
C GLU A 202 -27.66 -25.94 -1.62
N ALA A 203 -26.90 -26.01 -0.52
CA ALA A 203 -25.75 -26.90 -0.46
C ALA A 203 -26.25 -28.35 -0.66
N PRO A 204 -25.66 -29.13 -1.59
CA PRO A 204 -26.03 -30.53 -1.75
C PRO A 204 -25.86 -31.24 -0.40
N GLU A 205 -26.88 -32.00 -0.02
CA GLU A 205 -27.08 -32.56 1.32
C GLU A 205 -25.97 -33.53 1.77
N GLU A 206 -25.07 -33.91 0.86
CA GLU A 206 -23.93 -34.80 1.13
C GLU A 206 -22.65 -34.26 0.49
N MET A 207 -21.94 -33.36 1.17
CA MET A 207 -20.49 -33.31 1.02
C MET A 207 -19.87 -34.08 2.19
N PRO A 208 -19.05 -35.12 1.92
CA PRO A 208 -18.45 -35.93 2.96
C PRO A 208 -17.69 -35.00 3.90
N ARG A 209 -18.00 -35.08 5.20
CA ARG A 209 -17.34 -34.30 6.25
C ARG A 209 -15.84 -34.51 6.07
N GLY A 210 -15.15 -33.47 5.59
CA GLY A 210 -13.72 -33.46 5.42
C GLY A 210 -13.03 -33.55 6.78
N GLY A 211 -12.93 -34.77 7.30
CA GLY A 211 -11.79 -35.13 8.12
C GLY A 211 -10.58 -34.95 7.22
N HIS A 212 -9.78 -33.94 7.48
CA HIS A 212 -8.45 -33.86 6.91
C HIS A 212 -7.67 -35.07 7.42
N SER A 213 -7.68 -36.18 6.67
CA SER A 213 -6.63 -37.18 6.79
C SER A 213 -5.37 -36.46 6.29
N PHE A 214 -4.54 -36.04 7.22
CA PHE A 214 -3.17 -35.64 6.92
C PHE A 214 -2.53 -36.86 6.27
N ARG A 215 -2.43 -36.86 4.92
CA ARG A 215 -1.66 -37.88 4.21
C ARG A 215 -0.25 -37.82 4.78
N SER A 216 0.25 -38.95 5.26
CA SER A 216 1.59 -38.96 5.84
C SER A 216 2.59 -38.54 4.77
N THR A 217 3.71 -37.96 5.17
CA THR A 217 4.78 -37.59 4.23
C THR A 217 5.28 -38.79 3.41
N ASP A 218 5.08 -40.00 3.94
CA ASP A 218 5.50 -41.25 3.31
C ASP A 218 4.55 -41.65 2.18
N GLU A 219 3.24 -41.45 2.34
CA GLU A 219 2.24 -41.69 1.27
C GLU A 219 2.44 -40.75 0.08
N LEU A 220 2.80 -39.49 0.34
CA LEU A 220 3.15 -38.52 -0.70
C LEU A 220 4.47 -38.89 -1.39
N ALA A 221 5.44 -39.45 -0.66
CA ALA A 221 6.69 -39.89 -1.25
C ALA A 221 6.47 -41.06 -2.22
N ASP A 222 5.62 -42.03 -1.87
CA ASP A 222 5.31 -43.17 -2.72
C ASP A 222 4.56 -42.75 -4.00
N GLU A 223 3.61 -41.81 -3.91
CA GLU A 223 2.88 -41.28 -5.06
C GLU A 223 3.81 -40.50 -6.02
N VAL A 224 4.69 -39.66 -5.46
CA VAL A 224 5.70 -38.93 -6.25
C VAL A 224 6.69 -39.89 -6.90
N MET A 225 7.13 -40.93 -6.19
CA MET A 225 8.03 -41.93 -6.74
C MET A 225 7.36 -42.76 -7.84
N GLY A 226 6.08 -43.09 -7.71
CA GLY A 226 5.29 -43.71 -8.76
C GLY A 226 5.25 -42.89 -10.05
N LEU A 227 4.95 -41.59 -9.92
CA LEU A 227 4.94 -40.65 -11.05
C LEU A 227 6.32 -40.50 -11.70
N VAL A 228 7.40 -40.46 -10.91
CA VAL A 228 8.77 -40.40 -11.42
C VAL A 228 9.14 -41.66 -12.20
N VAL A 229 8.72 -42.84 -11.75
CA VAL A 229 8.94 -44.10 -12.46
C VAL A 229 8.20 -44.12 -13.79
N GLU A 230 6.93 -43.68 -13.82
CA GLU A 230 6.13 -43.62 -15.05
C GLU A 230 6.71 -42.62 -16.07
N LEU A 231 7.15 -41.45 -15.62
CA LEU A 231 7.85 -40.46 -16.44
C LEU A 231 9.19 -40.99 -16.99
N CYS A 232 9.92 -41.81 -16.21
CA CYS A 232 11.15 -42.43 -16.68
C CYS A 232 10.94 -43.50 -17.75
N GLN A 233 9.78 -44.16 -17.75
CA GLN A 233 9.44 -45.18 -18.75
C GLN A 233 8.99 -44.54 -20.06
N THR A 234 8.25 -43.44 -19.98
CA THR A 234 7.69 -42.73 -21.14
C THR A 234 8.70 -41.79 -21.81
N HIS A 235 9.66 -41.23 -21.07
CA HIS A 235 10.60 -40.24 -21.60
C HIS A 235 12.09 -40.60 -21.33
N PRO A 236 12.82 -41.14 -22.33
CA PRO A 236 14.23 -41.52 -22.18
C PRO A 236 15.18 -40.37 -21.81
N SER A 237 14.83 -39.14 -22.19
CA SER A 237 15.59 -37.92 -21.83
C SER A 237 15.51 -37.59 -20.34
N VAL A 238 14.37 -37.83 -19.69
CA VAL A 238 14.17 -37.65 -18.25
C VAL A 238 14.97 -38.70 -17.47
N ARG A 239 15.02 -39.94 -17.98
CA ARG A 239 15.86 -41.02 -17.42
C ARG A 239 17.35 -40.69 -17.48
N ALA A 240 17.84 -40.10 -18.57
CA ALA A 240 19.24 -39.67 -18.70
C ALA A 240 19.59 -38.57 -17.69
N PHE A 241 18.72 -37.55 -17.56
CA PHE A 241 18.89 -36.47 -16.60
C PHE A 241 18.89 -36.96 -15.14
N LEU A 242 17.97 -37.86 -14.78
CA LEU A 242 17.92 -38.41 -13.42
C LEU A 242 19.10 -39.32 -13.09
N LYS A 243 19.63 -40.09 -14.07
CA LYS A 243 20.88 -40.85 -13.89
C LYS A 243 22.05 -39.91 -13.61
N ASP A 244 22.18 -38.82 -14.35
CA ASP A 244 23.24 -37.84 -14.13
C ASP A 244 23.09 -37.14 -12.77
N ALA A 245 21.85 -36.80 -12.35
CA ALA A 245 21.59 -36.19 -11.05
C ALA A 245 21.89 -37.13 -9.87
N ILE A 246 21.55 -38.42 -9.98
CA ILE A 246 21.84 -39.44 -8.96
C ILE A 246 23.36 -39.72 -8.89
N ILE A 247 24.03 -39.80 -10.03
CA ILE A 247 25.49 -39.97 -10.10
C ILE A 247 26.19 -38.76 -9.48
N GLN A 248 25.73 -37.53 -9.75
CA GLN A 248 26.27 -36.33 -9.11
C GLN A 248 26.02 -36.32 -7.59
N ARG A 249 24.86 -36.79 -7.13
CA ARG A 249 24.56 -36.90 -5.70
C ARG A 249 25.43 -37.95 -4.98
N HIS A 250 25.83 -39.02 -5.67
CA HIS A 250 26.80 -39.99 -5.14
C HIS A 250 28.26 -39.51 -5.24
N ARG A 251 28.58 -38.63 -6.19
CA ARG A 251 29.92 -38.05 -6.36
C ARG A 251 30.24 -36.96 -5.35
N PHE A 252 29.21 -36.29 -4.82
CA PHE A 252 29.30 -35.48 -3.62
C PHE A 252 28.92 -36.34 -2.42
N GLY A 253 29.91 -37.04 -1.85
CA GLY A 253 29.74 -37.79 -0.61
C GLY A 253 29.28 -36.87 0.52
N MET A 254 27.96 -36.75 0.72
CA MET A 254 27.38 -36.29 1.97
C MET A 254 27.38 -37.48 2.93
N GLY A 255 28.47 -37.61 3.68
CA GLY A 255 28.44 -38.37 4.92
C GLY A 255 27.39 -37.73 5.84
N MET A 256 26.34 -38.49 6.15
CA MET A 256 25.44 -38.17 7.25
C MET A 256 26.12 -38.60 8.54
N GLU A 257 26.98 -37.74 9.08
CA GLU A 257 27.34 -37.78 10.50
C GLU A 257 26.91 -36.47 11.16
N GLY A 258 26.08 -36.59 12.20
CA GLY A 258 25.96 -35.60 13.27
C GLY A 258 25.25 -34.29 12.92
N GLY A 259 24.03 -34.14 13.43
CA GLY A 259 23.18 -32.97 13.27
C GLY A 259 23.89 -31.61 13.42
N ALA A 260 23.85 -30.83 12.35
CA ALA A 260 23.88 -29.37 12.35
C ALA A 260 23.35 -28.87 11.00
N TYR A 261 22.38 -27.96 11.03
CA TYR A 261 21.79 -27.35 9.84
C TYR A 261 22.85 -26.62 8.99
N PRO A 262 22.99 -26.90 7.68
CA PRO A 262 23.92 -26.15 6.85
C PRO A 262 23.29 -24.82 6.38
N VAL A 263 23.93 -23.72 6.77
CA VAL A 263 23.78 -22.40 6.14
C VAL A 263 24.47 -22.45 4.78
N ALA A 264 23.74 -22.14 3.71
CA ALA A 264 24.25 -22.15 2.35
C ALA A 264 25.32 -21.06 2.13
N ALA A 265 26.60 -21.44 2.16
CA ALA A 265 27.70 -20.64 1.63
C ALA A 265 27.91 -21.00 0.16
N ALA A 266 27.36 -20.19 -0.74
CA ALA A 266 27.53 -20.35 -2.18
C ALA A 266 28.91 -19.81 -2.62
N GLN A 267 29.90 -20.69 -2.77
CA GLN A 267 31.11 -20.42 -3.55
C GLN A 267 30.77 -20.51 -5.04
N LYS A 268 30.73 -19.37 -5.73
CA LYS A 268 30.61 -19.29 -7.18
C LYS A 268 32.00 -19.38 -7.81
N SER A 269 32.25 -20.47 -8.54
CA SER A 269 33.25 -20.48 -9.62
C SER A 269 32.52 -20.48 -10.96
N ALA A 270 32.62 -19.38 -11.70
CA ALA A 270 32.45 -19.38 -13.16
C ALA A 270 33.31 -18.27 -13.76
N PRO A 271 33.90 -18.48 -14.96
CA PRO A 271 34.87 -17.59 -15.56
C PRO A 271 34.22 -16.51 -16.44
N GLY A 272 34.89 -15.36 -16.54
CA GLY A 272 35.07 -14.68 -17.82
C GLY A 272 34.06 -13.60 -18.24
N ILE A 273 34.58 -12.36 -18.24
CA ILE A 273 34.48 -11.37 -19.34
C ILE A 273 33.46 -10.21 -19.15
N ILE A 274 34.05 -9.00 -19.25
CA ILE A 274 33.57 -7.61 -19.44
C ILE A 274 33.13 -6.78 -18.22
N HIS A 275 34.08 -5.93 -17.81
CA HIS A 275 33.91 -4.73 -17.00
C HIS A 275 32.88 -3.73 -17.56
N ARG A 276 31.87 -3.37 -16.74
CA ARG A 276 31.45 -1.97 -16.57
C ARG A 276 31.29 -1.66 -15.09
N LYS A 277 32.08 -0.70 -14.62
CA LYS A 277 32.18 -0.25 -13.23
C LYS A 277 30.92 0.52 -12.84
N ASN A 278 30.27 0.11 -11.76
CA ASN A 278 29.45 0.96 -10.90
C ASN A 278 29.70 0.51 -9.46
N PRO A 279 30.47 1.25 -8.64
CA PRO A 279 30.50 1.02 -7.20
C PRO A 279 29.60 2.03 -6.49
N CYS A 280 28.46 1.54 -6.01
CA CYS A 280 27.78 2.11 -4.85
C CYS A 280 28.07 1.20 -3.66
N ILE A 281 28.40 1.81 -2.52
CA ILE A 281 28.19 1.31 -1.15
C ILE A 281 29.24 0.32 -0.60
N ARG A 282 30.22 0.86 0.14
CA ARG A 282 30.49 0.55 1.56
C ARG A 282 31.75 1.25 2.05
N ASP A 283 31.61 2.14 3.02
CA ASP A 283 32.48 2.23 4.21
C ASP A 283 31.72 3.05 5.26
N ARG A 284 31.21 2.37 6.30
CA ARG A 284 31.79 2.25 7.65
C ARG A 284 31.50 3.45 8.55
N TYR A 285 30.53 3.18 9.42
CA TYR A 285 30.40 3.68 10.78
C TYR A 285 31.72 4.14 11.40
N SER A 286 31.76 5.40 11.82
CA SER A 286 32.60 5.93 12.90
C SER A 286 31.92 7.20 13.44
N GLY A 287 30.88 7.01 14.25
CA GLY A 287 30.27 8.11 15.01
C GLY A 287 31.09 8.39 16.28
N PRO A 288 31.31 9.66 16.67
CA PRO A 288 31.93 9.98 17.95
C PRO A 288 30.96 9.71 19.12
N ARG A 289 31.53 9.14 20.19
CA ARG A 289 30.86 8.84 21.46
C ARG A 289 30.45 10.13 22.18
N ILE A 290 29.18 10.21 22.57
CA ILE A 290 28.66 11.23 23.50
C ILE A 290 28.91 10.72 24.94
N PRO A 291 29.51 11.51 25.85
CA PRO A 291 29.64 11.13 27.26
C PRO A 291 28.31 11.34 28.02
N PRO A 292 28.01 10.50 29.03
CA PRO A 292 26.79 10.63 29.83
C PRO A 292 27.02 11.48 31.09
N TRP A 293 25.92 12.06 31.60
CA TRP A 293 25.69 12.67 32.92
C TRP A 293 25.97 14.18 33.10
N GLY A 294 24.88 14.91 33.37
CA GLY A 294 24.85 16.22 34.00
C GLY A 294 23.47 16.46 34.63
N HIS A 295 23.42 16.49 35.96
CA HIS A 295 22.24 16.63 36.83
C HIS A 295 21.46 17.96 36.68
N PRO A 296 20.20 18.03 37.18
CA PRO A 296 19.36 19.22 37.12
C PRO A 296 19.80 20.28 38.14
N GLN A 297 19.88 21.55 37.71
CA GLN A 297 20.08 22.68 38.62
C GLN A 297 18.76 23.19 39.19
N VAL A 298 18.89 23.56 40.46
CA VAL A 298 17.92 24.00 41.46
C VAL A 298 17.44 25.43 41.18
N HIS A 299 16.17 25.69 41.47
CA HIS A 299 15.53 27.02 41.45
C HIS A 299 16.18 28.01 42.44
N PRO A 300 16.32 29.30 42.10
CA PRO A 300 16.43 30.34 43.11
C PRO A 300 15.03 30.77 43.59
N LYS A 301 14.83 30.70 44.92
CA LYS A 301 13.78 31.45 45.63
C LYS A 301 14.11 32.94 45.53
N VAL A 302 13.09 33.75 45.22
CA VAL A 302 13.13 35.21 45.33
C VAL A 302 12.43 35.60 46.65
N PRO A 303 12.98 36.58 47.40
CA PRO A 303 12.41 37.07 48.67
C PRO A 303 11.06 37.77 48.52
#